data_AF-A0A822G9B9-F1
#
_entry.id   AF-A0A822G9B9-F1
#
_cell.length_a   1.000
_cell.length_b   1.000
_cell.length_c   1.000
_cell.angle_alpha   90.00
_cell.angle_beta   90.00
_cell.angle_gamma   90.00
#
_symmetry.space_group_name_H-M   'P 1'
#
loop_
_entity.id
_entity.type
_entity.pdbx_description
1 polymer ?
#
loop_
_entity_poly.entity_id
_entity_poly.type
_entity_poly.pdbx_seq_one_letter_code
_entity_poly.pdbx_strand_id
1 'polypeptide(L)'
;KDNIDRIEKIIFEKIEIWARSAEHDLTIQNVTSMLINMKRASIDMPSFKIKINERIDELLNYYKTITNDNMTFTKLGTLLNQDKTGIGQSIISEHKSFQGYSLSLFNQKTRKHDITYVLNNLEGDFIDKKLLEKRYDQFNKLYQELIQQN
;
A
#
# COMPACT_ATOMS: atom_id res chain seq x y z
N LYS A 1 -9.29 27.89 -22.45
CA LYS A 1 -7.89 27.42 -22.61
C LYS A 1 -7.01 28.15 -21.61
N ASP A 2 -6.83 29.47 -21.74
CA ASP A 2 -5.95 30.28 -20.86
C ASP A 2 -6.19 30.11 -19.34
N ASN A 3 -7.45 29.98 -18.89
CA ASN A 3 -7.75 29.73 -17.47
C ASN A 3 -7.39 28.32 -16.99
N ILE A 4 -7.54 27.30 -17.84
CA ILE A 4 -7.18 25.91 -17.49
C ILE A 4 -5.65 25.79 -17.43
N ASP A 5 -4.95 26.41 -18.38
CA ASP A 5 -3.49 26.42 -18.44
C ASP A 5 -2.89 27.14 -17.21
N ARG A 6 -3.53 28.23 -16.75
CA ARG A 6 -3.18 28.91 -15.49
C ARG A 6 -3.42 28.04 -14.26
N ILE A 7 -4.56 27.36 -14.19
CA ILE A 7 -4.89 26.46 -13.07
C ILE A 7 -3.88 25.31 -13.02
N GLU A 8 -3.60 24.69 -14.16
CA GLU A 8 -2.60 23.62 -14.28
C GLU A 8 -1.24 24.11 -13.75
N LYS A 9 -0.78 25.28 -14.19
CA LYS A 9 0.49 25.85 -13.72
C LYS A 9 0.53 26.00 -12.20
N ILE A 10 -0.51 26.58 -11.58
CA ILE A 10 -0.57 26.78 -10.12
C ILE A 10 -0.52 25.43 -9.38
N ILE A 11 -1.25 24.43 -9.87
CA ILE A 11 -1.27 23.10 -9.29
C ILE A 11 0.12 22.48 -9.35
N PHE A 12 0.76 22.48 -10.52
CA PHE A 12 2.08 21.85 -10.67
C PHE A 12 3.19 22.61 -9.94
N GLU A 13 3.12 23.94 -9.83
CA GLU A 13 4.00 24.70 -8.95
C GLU A 13 3.88 24.22 -7.50
N LYS A 14 2.67 23.94 -7.03
CA LYS A 14 2.45 23.42 -5.67
C LYS A 14 2.97 21.99 -5.50
N ILE A 15 2.72 21.12 -6.47
CA ILE A 15 3.23 19.75 -6.49
C ILE A 15 4.76 19.75 -6.45
N GLU A 16 5.40 20.60 -7.23
CA GLU A 16 6.87 20.72 -7.24
C GLU A 16 7.43 21.27 -5.92
N ILE A 17 6.74 22.18 -5.25
CA ILE A 17 7.15 22.63 -3.91
C ILE A 17 7.17 21.45 -2.94
N TRP A 18 6.14 20.60 -2.94
CA TRP A 18 6.09 19.42 -2.08
C TRP A 18 7.17 18.40 -2.45
N ALA A 19 7.36 18.14 -3.74
CA ALA A 19 8.37 17.19 -4.18
C ALA A 19 9.79 17.65 -3.81
N ARG A 20 10.13 18.92 -4.06
CA ARG A 20 11.43 19.48 -3.66
C ARG A 20 11.64 19.50 -2.14
N SER A 21 10.57 19.76 -1.38
CA SER A 21 10.62 19.67 0.09
C SER A 21 11.01 18.25 0.54
N ALA A 22 10.43 17.22 -0.09
CA ALA A 22 10.76 15.83 0.19
C ALA A 22 12.16 15.43 -0.31
N GLU A 23 12.61 15.98 -1.44
CA GLU A 23 13.95 15.73 -1.99
C GLU A 23 15.06 16.38 -1.14
N HIS A 24 14.79 17.55 -0.55
CA HIS A 24 15.73 18.27 0.32
C HIS A 24 15.79 17.69 1.74
N ASP A 25 14.64 17.31 2.30
CA ASP A 25 14.55 16.69 3.62
C ASP A 25 14.01 15.25 3.50
N LEU A 26 14.94 14.30 3.50
CA LEU A 26 14.67 12.87 3.34
C LEU A 26 14.18 12.18 4.62
N THR A 27 13.83 12.94 5.67
CA THR A 27 13.19 12.34 6.84
C THR A 27 11.88 11.67 6.45
N ILE A 28 11.66 10.46 6.98
CA ILE A 28 10.51 9.64 6.61
C ILE A 28 9.18 10.36 6.88
N GLN A 29 9.11 11.19 7.92
CA GLN A 29 7.95 11.99 8.27
C GLN A 29 7.67 13.07 7.22
N ASN A 30 8.70 13.79 6.78
CA ASN A 30 8.55 14.81 5.75
C ASN A 30 8.13 14.18 4.41
N VAL A 31 8.83 13.14 3.97
CA VAL A 31 8.52 12.41 2.72
C VAL A 31 7.08 11.88 2.75
N THR A 32 6.66 11.27 3.86
CA THR A 32 5.28 10.79 4.03
C THR A 32 4.27 11.92 3.93
N SER A 33 4.52 13.03 4.63
CA SER A 33 3.61 14.19 4.62
C SER A 33 3.48 14.79 3.22
N MET A 34 4.59 14.92 2.49
CA MET A 34 4.57 15.45 1.12
C MET A 34 3.86 14.52 0.15
N LEU A 35 4.10 13.21 0.22
CA LEU A 35 3.40 12.21 -0.59
C LEU A 35 1.88 12.25 -0.34
N ILE A 36 1.44 12.34 0.93
CA ILE A 36 0.02 12.46 1.28
C ILE A 36 -0.58 13.74 0.69
N ASN A 37 0.12 14.87 0.75
CA ASN A 37 -0.36 16.13 0.18
C ASN A 37 -0.50 16.05 -1.35
N MET A 38 0.51 15.52 -2.04
CA MET A 38 0.46 15.30 -3.49
C MET A 38 -0.69 14.36 -3.85
N LYS A 39 -0.88 13.28 -3.09
CA LYS A 39 -1.96 12.33 -3.34
C LYS A 39 -3.33 12.94 -3.11
N ARG A 40 -3.49 13.76 -2.07
CA ARG A 40 -4.73 14.49 -1.81
C ARG A 40 -5.07 15.40 -3.00
N ALA A 41 -4.11 16.14 -3.53
CA ALA A 41 -4.32 16.96 -4.73
C ALA A 41 -4.72 16.12 -5.96
N SER A 42 -4.12 14.94 -6.15
CA SER A 42 -4.49 14.00 -7.21
C SER A 42 -5.95 13.50 -7.10
N ILE A 43 -6.43 13.29 -5.88
CA ILE A 43 -7.82 12.90 -5.60
C ILE A 43 -8.78 14.06 -5.83
N ASP A 44 -8.44 15.24 -5.31
CA ASP A 44 -9.27 16.45 -5.40
C ASP A 44 -9.33 17.01 -6.84
N MET A 45 -8.36 16.65 -7.68
CA MET A 45 -8.23 17.15 -9.04
C MET A 45 -8.05 16.01 -10.06
N PRO A 46 -9.11 15.22 -10.35
CA PRO A 46 -9.02 14.02 -11.18
C PRO A 46 -8.44 14.26 -12.58
N SER A 47 -8.67 15.44 -13.16
CA SER A 47 -8.12 15.81 -14.48
C SER A 47 -6.59 15.85 -14.54
N PHE A 48 -5.92 16.03 -13.40
CA PHE A 48 -4.46 16.05 -13.29
C PHE A 48 -3.89 14.81 -12.59
N LYS A 49 -4.75 13.87 -12.17
CA LYS A 49 -4.39 12.66 -11.40
C LYS A 49 -3.21 11.91 -12.02
N ILE A 50 -3.21 11.71 -13.33
CA ILE A 50 -2.17 10.94 -14.04
C ILE A 50 -0.79 11.60 -13.84
N LYS A 51 -0.68 12.87 -14.22
CA LYS A 51 0.58 13.63 -14.10
C LYS A 51 1.06 13.78 -12.65
N ILE A 52 0.14 13.97 -11.70
CA ILE A 52 0.50 14.04 -10.28
C ILE A 52 0.99 12.69 -9.78
N ASN A 53 0.34 11.59 -10.18
CA ASN A 53 0.76 10.25 -9.83
C ASN A 53 2.14 9.90 -10.43
N GLU A 54 2.43 10.33 -11.66
CA GLU A 54 3.76 10.20 -12.27
C GLU A 54 4.82 10.91 -11.45
N ARG A 55 4.56 12.15 -11.00
CA ARG A 55 5.50 12.87 -10.14
C ARG A 55 5.68 12.23 -8.76
N ILE A 56 4.62 11.62 -8.21
CA ILE A 56 4.72 10.80 -6.99
C ILE A 56 5.65 9.59 -7.24
N ASP A 57 5.51 8.90 -8.38
CA ASP A 57 6.36 7.76 -8.73
C ASP A 57 7.84 8.16 -8.88
N GLU A 58 8.11 9.31 -9.51
CA GLU A 58 9.45 9.88 -9.60
C GLU A 58 10.06 10.15 -8.22
N LEU A 59 9.30 10.80 -7.32
CA LEU A 59 9.74 11.07 -5.95
C LEU A 59 10.02 9.79 -5.18
N LEU A 60 9.15 8.78 -5.29
CA LEU A 60 9.34 7.48 -4.65
C LEU A 60 10.59 6.76 -5.17
N ASN A 61 10.84 6.82 -6.48
CA ASN A 61 12.04 6.25 -7.10
C ASN A 61 13.31 6.99 -6.66
N TYR A 62 13.26 8.32 -6.60
CA TYR A 62 14.36 9.15 -6.09
C TYR A 62 14.67 8.78 -4.64
N TYR A 63 13.65 8.77 -3.77
CA TYR A 63 13.79 8.42 -2.36
C TYR A 63 14.41 7.03 -2.16
N LYS A 64 13.92 6.03 -2.91
CA LYS A 64 14.45 4.66 -2.88
C LYS A 64 15.91 4.59 -3.32
N THR A 65 16.27 5.34 -4.36
CA THR A 65 17.63 5.35 -4.93
C THR A 65 18.63 6.02 -3.97
N ILE A 66 18.26 7.16 -3.39
CA ILE A 66 19.16 7.91 -2.49
C ILE A 66 19.34 7.22 -1.14
N THR A 67 18.27 6.67 -0.57
CA THR A 67 18.38 5.97 0.72
C THR A 67 19.15 4.67 0.61
N ASN A 68 19.10 4.00 -0.56
CA ASN A 68 19.73 2.70 -0.85
C ASN A 68 19.48 1.65 0.26
N ASP A 69 18.37 1.78 0.98
CA ASP A 69 18.02 0.98 2.15
C ASP A 69 16.57 0.51 2.04
N ASN A 70 16.43 -0.79 1.76
CA ASN A 70 15.13 -1.45 1.69
C ASN A 70 14.35 -1.36 3.01
N MET A 71 15.03 -1.24 4.15
CA MET A 71 14.39 -1.09 5.45
C MET A 71 13.74 0.28 5.60
N THR A 72 14.37 1.33 5.10
CA THR A 72 13.81 2.69 5.05
C THR A 72 12.54 2.75 4.19
N PHE A 73 12.55 2.11 3.01
CA PHE A 73 11.35 2.05 2.16
C PHE A 73 10.21 1.24 2.80
N THR A 74 10.53 0.17 3.54
CA THR A 74 9.55 -0.63 4.29
C THR A 74 8.93 0.18 5.45
N LYS A 75 9.74 0.98 6.15
CA LYS A 75 9.25 1.91 7.18
C LYS A 75 8.32 2.96 6.58
N LEU A 76 8.64 3.47 5.38
CA LEU A 76 7.79 4.43 4.67
C LEU A 76 6.41 3.83 4.38
N GLY A 77 6.37 2.61 3.83
CA GLY A 77 5.12 1.88 3.63
C GLY A 77 4.34 1.67 4.93
N THR A 78 5.03 1.41 6.04
CA THR A 78 4.40 1.25 7.36
C THR A 78 3.77 2.55 7.86
N LEU A 79 4.47 3.68 7.71
CA LEU A 79 3.96 4.98 8.13
C LEU A 79 2.77 5.41 7.27
N LEU A 80 2.82 5.18 5.95
CA LEU A 80 1.69 5.39 5.04
C LEU A 80 0.50 4.50 5.40
N ASN A 81 0.72 3.23 5.76
CA ASN A 81 -0.35 2.32 6.14
C ASN A 81 -1.00 2.67 7.50
N GLN A 82 -0.33 3.48 8.32
CA GLN A 82 -0.86 4.01 9.59
C GLN A 82 -1.66 5.30 9.42
N ASP A 83 -1.67 5.89 8.22
CA ASP A 83 -2.50 7.05 7.93
C ASP A 83 -3.98 6.73 8.16
N LYS A 84 -4.64 7.52 9.01
CA LYS A 84 -6.05 7.33 9.35
C LYS A 84 -7.00 7.85 8.27
N THR A 85 -6.51 8.67 7.34
CA THR A 85 -7.36 9.27 6.31
C THR A 85 -7.63 8.35 5.11
N GLY A 86 -6.90 7.23 5.00
CA GLY A 86 -7.01 6.32 3.85
C GLY A 86 -6.11 6.71 2.67
N ILE A 87 -5.51 7.90 2.68
CA ILE A 87 -4.70 8.42 1.58
C ILE A 87 -3.39 7.66 1.47
N GLY A 88 -2.75 7.36 2.61
CA GLY A 88 -1.53 6.56 2.63
C GLY A 88 -1.72 5.15 2.07
N GLN A 89 -2.85 4.51 2.35
CA GLN A 89 -3.19 3.19 1.79
C GLN A 89 -3.48 3.28 0.29
N SER A 90 -4.11 4.37 -0.18
CA SER A 90 -4.26 4.62 -1.62
C SER A 90 -2.90 4.72 -2.32
N ILE A 91 -1.92 5.42 -1.73
CA ILE A 91 -0.55 5.49 -2.27
C ILE A 91 0.05 4.08 -2.38
N ILE A 92 -0.04 3.28 -1.33
CA ILE A 92 0.48 1.90 -1.31
C ILE A 92 -0.18 1.02 -2.40
N SER A 93 -1.47 1.23 -2.66
CA SER A 93 -2.23 0.43 -3.63
C SER A 93 -1.99 0.83 -5.09
N GLU A 94 -1.78 2.12 -5.36
CA GLU A 94 -1.74 2.66 -6.74
C GLU A 94 -0.31 2.70 -7.32
N HIS A 95 0.71 2.76 -6.48
CA HIS A 95 2.09 3.01 -6.91
C HIS A 95 2.94 1.72 -6.89
N LYS A 96 3.52 1.37 -8.04
CA LYS A 96 4.25 0.10 -8.26
C LYS A 96 5.40 -0.11 -7.27
N SER A 97 6.01 0.97 -6.79
CA SER A 97 7.10 0.91 -5.81
C SER A 97 6.71 0.18 -4.52
N PHE A 98 5.41 0.12 -4.19
CA PHE A 98 4.88 -0.60 -3.03
C PHE A 98 4.32 -1.99 -3.33
N GLN A 99 4.43 -2.52 -4.55
CA GLN A 99 3.84 -3.83 -4.90
C GLN A 99 4.29 -4.97 -3.96
N GLY A 100 5.59 -5.03 -3.62
CA GLY A 100 6.11 -6.02 -2.67
C GLY A 100 5.60 -5.83 -1.24
N TYR A 101 5.40 -4.57 -0.82
CA TYR A 101 4.81 -4.24 0.48
C TYR A 101 3.32 -4.58 0.54
N SER A 102 2.56 -4.28 -0.51
CA SER A 102 1.15 -4.68 -0.63
C SER A 102 0.98 -6.19 -0.58
N LEU A 103 1.86 -6.94 -1.27
CA LEU A 103 1.87 -8.40 -1.23
C LEU A 103 2.21 -8.93 0.17
N SER A 104 3.17 -8.32 0.87
CA SER A 104 3.53 -8.74 2.23
C SER A 104 2.39 -8.48 3.22
N LEU A 105 1.71 -7.33 3.11
CA LEU A 105 0.51 -7.02 3.90
C LEU A 105 -0.63 -8.00 3.63
N PHE A 106 -0.87 -8.34 2.36
CA PHE A 106 -1.87 -9.33 1.99
C PHE A 106 -1.54 -10.69 2.61
N ASN A 107 -0.31 -11.17 2.44
CA ASN A 107 0.14 -12.45 3.01
C ASN A 107 0.06 -12.45 4.54
N GLN A 108 0.40 -11.35 5.21
CA GLN A 108 0.28 -11.24 6.66
C GLN A 108 -1.18 -11.30 7.11
N LYS A 109 -2.10 -10.63 6.41
CA LYS A 109 -3.54 -10.71 6.69
C LYS A 109 -4.05 -12.14 6.47
N THR A 110 -3.72 -12.76 5.34
CA THR A 110 -4.12 -14.15 5.05
C THR A 110 -3.60 -15.13 6.09
N ARG A 111 -2.36 -14.96 6.58
CA ARG A 111 -1.82 -15.77 7.69
C ARG A 111 -2.51 -15.52 9.03
N LYS A 112 -2.96 -14.29 9.31
CA LYS A 112 -3.78 -13.99 10.49
C LYS A 112 -5.18 -14.59 10.39
N HIS A 113 -5.70 -14.71 9.17
CA HIS A 113 -6.96 -15.38 8.85
C HIS A 113 -6.75 -16.88 8.56
N ASP A 114 -5.96 -17.55 9.39
CA ASP A 114 -5.78 -19.00 9.31
C ASP A 114 -7.11 -19.73 9.58
N ILE A 115 -7.16 -21.04 9.33
CA ILE A 115 -8.35 -21.88 9.55
C ILE A 115 -8.97 -21.64 10.93
N THR A 116 -8.14 -21.43 11.95
CA THR A 116 -8.56 -21.09 13.32
C THR A 116 -9.40 -19.81 13.37
N TYR A 117 -9.01 -18.76 12.65
CA TYR A 117 -9.79 -17.53 12.56
C TYR A 117 -11.12 -17.76 11.87
N VAL A 118 -11.13 -18.51 10.76
CA VAL A 118 -12.34 -18.80 10.00
C VAL A 118 -13.34 -19.61 10.84
N LEU A 119 -12.87 -20.67 11.50
CA LEU A 119 -13.68 -21.49 12.41
C LEU A 119 -14.24 -20.66 13.57
N ASN A 120 -13.44 -19.76 14.14
CA ASN A 120 -13.89 -18.92 15.25
C ASN A 120 -14.96 -17.90 14.84
N ASN A 121 -14.91 -17.38 13.61
CA ASN A 121 -15.86 -16.38 13.10
C ASN A 121 -17.01 -16.96 12.26
N LEU A 122 -17.09 -18.29 12.11
CA LEU A 122 -18.23 -18.97 11.48
C LEU A 122 -19.46 -18.88 12.41
N GLU A 123 -20.52 -18.25 11.91
CA GLU A 123 -21.83 -18.14 12.54
C GLU A 123 -22.90 -18.79 11.66
N GLY A 124 -23.87 -19.47 12.29
CA GLY A 124 -24.95 -20.18 11.60
C GLY A 124 -25.43 -21.38 12.42
N ASP A 125 -26.67 -21.79 12.18
CA ASP A 125 -27.25 -22.95 12.83
C ASP A 125 -26.54 -24.24 12.36
N PHE A 126 -26.31 -25.17 13.28
CA PHE A 126 -25.74 -26.50 13.02
C PHE A 126 -24.29 -26.55 12.50
N ILE A 127 -23.47 -25.51 12.74
CA ILE A 127 -22.04 -25.55 12.39
C ILE A 127 -21.25 -26.37 13.43
N ASP A 128 -20.79 -27.56 13.02
CA ASP A 128 -19.82 -28.35 13.80
C ASP A 128 -18.38 -27.92 13.47
N LYS A 129 -17.88 -26.97 14.26
CA LYS A 129 -16.52 -26.42 14.12
C LYS A 129 -15.43 -27.49 14.24
N LYS A 130 -15.63 -28.50 15.10
CA LYS A 130 -14.65 -29.59 15.30
C LYS A 130 -14.58 -30.50 14.08
N LEU A 131 -15.72 -30.78 13.46
CA LEU A 131 -15.76 -31.58 12.23
C LEU A 131 -15.06 -30.84 11.08
N LEU A 132 -15.28 -29.54 10.95
CA LEU A 132 -14.63 -28.69 9.93
C LEU A 132 -13.10 -28.63 10.12
N GLU A 133 -12.64 -28.44 11.35
CA GLU A 133 -11.21 -28.47 11.71
C GLU A 133 -10.57 -29.80 11.31
N LYS A 134 -11.19 -30.92 11.69
CA LYS A 134 -10.72 -32.26 11.33
C LYS A 134 -10.65 -32.48 9.82
N ARG A 135 -11.63 -31.98 9.06
CA ARG A 135 -11.64 -32.10 7.59
C ARG A 135 -10.54 -31.26 6.95
N TYR A 136 -10.27 -30.07 7.49
CA TYR A 136 -9.16 -29.24 7.04
C TYR A 136 -7.81 -29.91 7.29
N ASP A 137 -7.60 -30.49 8.48
CA ASP A 137 -6.35 -31.20 8.81
C ASP A 137 -6.12 -32.40 7.86
N GLN A 138 -7.17 -33.16 7.58
CA GLN A 138 -7.11 -34.26 6.61
C GLN A 138 -6.73 -33.79 5.21
N PHE A 139 -7.33 -32.69 4.75
CA PHE A 139 -6.99 -32.09 3.46
C PHE A 139 -5.54 -31.61 3.44
N ASN A 140 -5.11 -30.85 4.45
CA ASN A 140 -3.77 -30.28 4.50
C ASN A 140 -2.70 -31.38 4.54
N LYS A 141 -2.95 -32.45 5.30
CA LYS A 141 -2.06 -33.62 5.33
C LYS A 141 -1.91 -34.27 3.95
N LEU A 142 -3.02 -34.54 3.27
CA LEU A 142 -3.00 -35.14 1.92
C LEU A 142 -2.30 -34.21 0.91
N TYR A 143 -2.53 -32.91 1.00
CA TYR A 143 -1.90 -31.92 0.14
C TYR A 143 -0.37 -31.88 0.32
N GLN A 144 0.12 -31.88 1.56
CA GLN A 144 1.56 -31.91 1.86
C GLN A 144 2.22 -33.20 1.36
N GLU A 145 1.55 -34.35 1.53
CA GLU A 145 2.03 -35.64 1.03
C GLU A 145 2.17 -35.62 -0.51
N LEU A 146 1.20 -35.06 -1.23
CA LEU A 146 1.23 -34.96 -2.69
C LEU A 146 2.31 -34.00 -3.22
N ILE A 147 2.60 -32.93 -2.48
CA ILE A 147 3.66 -31.97 -2.86
C ILE A 147 5.06 -32.54 -2.61
N GLN A 148 5.27 -33.27 -1.50
CA GLN A 148 6.58 -33.88 -1.21
C GLN A 148 6.91 -35.08 -2.12
N GLN A 149 5.90 -35.64 -2.80
CA GLN A 149 6.06 -36.74 -3.75
C GLN A 149 6.36 -36.27 -5.20
N ASN A 150 6.31 -34.97 -5.48
CA ASN A 150 6.76 -34.34 -6.74
C ASN A 150 8.10 -33.62 -6.56
#